data_AF-A0A843C1L8-F1
#
_entry.id   AF-A0A843C1L8-F1
#
_cell.length_a   1.000
_cell.length_b   1.000
_cell.length_c   1.000
_cell.angle_alpha   90.00
_cell.angle_beta   90.00
_cell.angle_gamma   90.00
#
_symmetry.space_group_name_H-M   'P 1'
#
loop_
_entity.id
_entity.type
_entity.pdbx_description
1 polymer ?
#
loop_
_entity_poly.entity_id
_entity_poly.type
_entity_poly.pdbx_seq_one_letter_code
_entity_poly.pdbx_strand_id
1 'polypeptide(L)'
;MYEKVKDWLKQMGLNYAYNKELNLFHLPYNIDGNQFSVVVGVFPDANWMKIAALVVTAEFVPSGLYEALLKEMWSLFEVTYSV
;
A
#
# COMPACT_ATOMS: atom_id res chain seq x y z
N MET A 1 -11.49 2.93 14.25
CA MET A 1 -11.05 2.44 12.94
C MET A 1 -9.80 1.56 13.04
N TYR A 2 -8.77 1.97 13.77
CA TYR A 2 -7.55 1.17 13.99
C TYR A 2 -7.78 -0.27 14.47
N GLU A 3 -8.58 -0.47 15.51
CA GLU A 3 -8.86 -1.83 16.01
C GLU A 3 -9.57 -2.69 14.96
N LYS A 4 -10.48 -2.10 14.17
CA LYS A 4 -11.12 -2.79 13.04
C LYS A 4 -10.09 -3.22 11.98
N VAL A 5 -9.11 -2.37 11.69
CA VAL A 5 -8.01 -2.69 10.75
C VAL A 5 -7.12 -3.80 11.31
N LYS A 6 -6.77 -3.75 12.61
CA LYS A 6 -6.00 -4.82 13.27
C LYS A 6 -6.72 -6.16 13.22
N ASP A 7 -8.03 -6.16 13.52
CA ASP A 7 -8.86 -7.37 13.47
C ASP A 7 -8.95 -7.91 12.04
N TRP A 8 -9.15 -7.03 11.06
CA TRP A 8 -9.14 -7.39 9.65
C TRP A 8 -7.80 -8.02 9.20
N LEU A 9 -6.66 -7.38 9.52
CA LEU A 9 -5.34 -7.92 9.22
C LEU A 9 -5.08 -9.28 9.89
N LYS A 10 -5.55 -9.44 11.13
CA LYS A 10 -5.48 -10.72 11.86
C LYS A 10 -6.33 -11.80 11.20
N GLN A 11 -7.54 -11.48 10.74
CA GLN A 11 -8.41 -12.41 10.02
C GLN A 11 -7.78 -12.87 8.70
N MET A 12 -7.04 -11.99 8.03
CA MET A 12 -6.27 -12.34 6.83
C MET A 12 -5.01 -13.16 7.11
N GLY A 13 -4.64 -13.37 8.39
CA GLY A 13 -3.40 -14.05 8.77
C GLY A 13 -2.15 -13.27 8.41
N LEU A 14 -2.25 -11.94 8.28
CA LEU A 14 -1.13 -11.09 7.88
C LEU A 14 -0.35 -10.61 9.11
N ASN A 15 0.97 -10.80 9.07
CA ASN A 15 1.88 -10.20 10.03
C ASN A 15 2.05 -8.72 9.72
N TYR A 16 2.12 -7.89 10.77
CA TYR A 16 2.32 -6.45 10.62
C TYR A 16 3.10 -5.85 11.78
N ALA A 17 3.82 -4.76 11.49
CA ALA A 17 4.35 -3.84 12.49
C ALA A 17 3.50 -2.57 12.52
N TYR A 18 3.09 -2.12 13.70
CA TYR A 18 2.28 -0.91 13.83
C TYR A 18 3.14 0.29 14.30
N ASN A 19 3.24 1.32 13.47
CA ASN A 19 3.79 2.61 13.84
C ASN A 19 2.68 3.52 14.36
N LYS A 20 2.65 3.72 15.68
CA LYS A 20 1.61 4.51 16.35
C LYS A 20 1.73 6.01 16.12
N GLU A 21 2.95 6.53 15.90
CA GLU A 21 3.17 7.97 15.67
C GLU A 21 2.63 8.40 14.30
N LEU A 22 2.83 7.55 13.30
CA LEU A 22 2.40 7.80 11.92
C LEU A 22 1.03 7.20 11.59
N ASN A 23 0.44 6.43 12.52
CA ASN A 23 -0.83 5.72 12.30
C ASN A 23 -0.77 4.76 11.09
N LEU A 24 0.36 4.06 10.94
CA LEU A 24 0.65 3.17 9.82
C LEU A 24 0.85 1.73 10.27
N PHE A 25 0.32 0.79 9.50
CA PHE A 25 0.70 -0.63 9.57
C PHE A 25 1.66 -0.93 8.44
N HIS A 26 2.79 -1.55 8.74
CA HIS A 26 3.76 -2.05 7.77
C HIS A 26 3.62 -3.56 7.66
N LEU A 27 3.44 -4.04 6.43
CA LEU A 27 3.22 -5.44 6.11
C LEU A 27 4.32 -5.91 5.14
N PRO A 28 5.11 -6.93 5.51
CA PRO A 28 5.96 -7.62 4.54
C PRO A 28 5.08 -8.52 3.68
N TYR A 29 4.98 -8.21 2.38
CA TYR A 29 4.17 -9.00 1.45
C TYR A 29 5.06 -9.64 0.39
N ASN A 30 4.99 -10.96 0.22
CA ASN A 30 5.83 -11.69 -0.72
C ASN A 30 5.00 -12.14 -1.92
N ILE A 31 5.43 -11.78 -3.13
CA ILE A 31 4.83 -12.22 -4.40
C ILE A 31 5.97 -12.74 -5.29
N ASP A 32 5.87 -13.99 -5.73
CA ASP A 32 6.84 -14.63 -6.63
C ASP A 32 8.31 -14.50 -6.17
N GLY A 33 8.54 -14.60 -4.85
CA GLY A 33 9.86 -14.47 -4.23
C GLY A 33 10.35 -13.03 -4.04
N ASN A 34 9.60 -12.03 -4.50
CA ASN A 34 9.89 -10.61 -4.29
C ASN A 34 9.14 -10.09 -3.06
N GLN A 35 9.86 -9.39 -2.19
CA GLN A 35 9.28 -8.76 -1.00
C GLN A 35 8.89 -7.31 -1.31
N PHE A 36 7.61 -7.01 -1.10
CA PHE A 36 7.04 -5.67 -1.21
C PHE A 36 6.78 -5.11 0.19
N SER A 37 7.18 -3.86 0.40
CA SER A 37 6.79 -3.11 1.59
C SER A 37 5.40 -2.52 1.36
N VAL A 38 4.40 -3.10 2.04
CA VAL A 38 3.02 -2.61 1.99
C VAL A 38 2.74 -1.81 3.25
N VAL A 39 2.11 -0.66 3.07
CA VAL A 39 1.71 0.25 4.15
C VAL A 39 0.20 0.45 4.11
N VAL A 40 -0.44 0.26 5.27
CA VAL A 40 -1.84 0.63 5.48
C VAL A 40 -1.88 1.85 6.38
N GLY A 41 -2.25 3.00 5.81
CA GLY A 41 -2.51 4.23 6.54
C GLY A 41 -3.98 4.33 6.93
N VAL A 42 -4.25 4.65 8.18
CA VAL A 42 -5.61 4.80 8.70
C VAL A 42 -5.84 6.25 9.08
N PHE A 43 -6.94 6.81 8.61
CA PHE A 43 -7.26 8.22 8.77
C PHE A 43 -8.68 8.35 9.36
N PRO A 44 -8.79 8.32 10.69
CA PRO A 44 -10.09 8.23 11.37
C PRO A 44 -11.00 9.42 11.10
N ASP A 45 -10.43 10.64 11.05
CA ASP A 45 -11.21 11.88 10.95
C ASP A 45 -12.00 11.98 9.64
N ALA A 46 -11.44 11.43 8.56
CA ALA A 46 -12.10 11.36 7.26
C ALA A 46 -12.70 9.97 6.97
N ASN A 47 -12.75 9.09 7.99
CA ASN A 47 -13.32 7.74 7.91
C ASN A 47 -12.80 6.93 6.70
N TRP A 48 -11.49 6.97 6.44
CA TRP A 48 -10.87 6.31 5.29
C TRP A 48 -9.58 5.57 5.65
N MET A 49 -9.18 4.67 4.76
CA MET A 49 -7.89 3.99 4.80
C MET A 49 -7.23 4.07 3.43
N LYS A 50 -5.89 4.08 3.41
CA LYS A 50 -5.08 3.99 2.19
C LYS A 50 -4.16 2.80 2.31
N ILE A 51 -4.10 2.00 1.26
CA ILE A 51 -3.13 0.90 1.14
C ILE A 51 -2.18 1.29 0.01
N ALA A 52 -0.87 1.24 0.27
CA ALA A 52 0.15 1.57 -0.71
C ALA A 52 1.26 0.50 -0.66
N ALA A 53 1.82 0.17 -1.82
CA ALA A 53 2.99 -0.69 -1.93
C ALA A 53 4.06 0.07 -2.71
N LEU A 54 5.30 0.04 -2.21
CA LEU A 54 6.43 0.58 -2.96
C LEU A 54 6.79 -0.38 -4.09
N VAL A 55 6.60 0.07 -5.34
CA VAL A 55 6.91 -0.73 -6.54
C VAL A 55 8.36 -0.51 -6.99
N VAL A 56 8.80 0.75 -7.02
CA VAL A 56 10.14 1.14 -7.46
C VAL A 56 10.52 2.46 -6.79
N THR A 57 11.80 2.64 -6.44
CA THR A 57 12.30 3.93 -5.93
C THR A 57 12.68 4.84 -7.09
N ALA A 58 12.70 6.16 -6.84
CA ALA A 58 12.91 7.18 -7.88
C ALA A 58 14.19 6.94 -8.70
N GLU A 59 15.25 6.42 -8.09
CA GLU A 59 16.54 6.14 -8.72
C GLU A 59 16.48 5.02 -9.76
N PHE A 60 15.46 4.16 -9.70
CA PHE A 60 15.29 3.00 -10.58
C PHE A 60 14.07 3.10 -11.49
N VAL A 61 13.39 4.26 -11.52
CA VAL A 61 12.24 4.48 -12.42
C VAL A 61 12.72 4.48 -13.87
N PRO A 62 12.31 3.51 -14.71
CA PRO A 62 12.65 3.50 -16.13
C PRO A 62 11.99 4.67 -16.85
N SER A 63 12.67 5.21 -17.87
CA SER A 63 12.07 6.20 -18.76
C SER A 63 10.81 5.61 -19.43
N GLY A 64 9.71 6.37 -19.47
CA GLY A 64 8.44 5.93 -20.05
C GLY A 64 7.54 5.13 -19.11
N LEU A 65 8.01 4.73 -17.92
CA LEU A 65 7.19 3.95 -16.98
C LEU A 65 5.98 4.75 -16.51
N TYR A 66 6.17 6.04 -16.18
CA TYR A 66 5.09 6.87 -15.68
C TYR A 66 3.96 7.02 -16.71
N GLU A 67 4.29 7.29 -17.97
CA GLU A 67 3.32 7.37 -19.06
C GLU A 67 2.62 6.03 -19.31
N ALA A 68 3.31 4.91 -19.15
CA ALA A 68 2.72 3.58 -19.26
C ALA A 68 1.70 3.33 -18.14
N LEU A 69 2.07 3.61 -16.88
CA LEU A 69 1.22 3.43 -15.72
C LEU A 69 -0.02 4.33 -15.77
N LEU A 70 0.13 5.59 -16.21
CA LEU A 70 -1.01 6.49 -16.38
C LEU A 70 -2.05 5.97 -17.38
N LYS A 71 -1.61 5.35 -18.47
CA LYS A 71 -2.52 4.74 -19.45
C LYS A 71 -3.25 3.52 -18.86
N GLU A 72 -2.54 2.71 -18.09
CA GLU A 72 -3.10 1.53 -17.44
C GLU A 72 -4.15 1.90 -16.40
N MET A 73 -3.91 2.96 -15.61
CA MET A 73 -4.84 3.45 -14.58
C MET A 73 -6.24 3.75 -15.09
N TRP A 74 -6.38 4.16 -16.36
CA TRP A 74 -7.69 4.44 -16.94
C TRP A 74 -8.61 3.21 -16.91
N SER A 75 -8.03 2.01 -16.87
CA SER A 75 -8.77 0.75 -16.84
C SER A 75 -8.91 0.12 -15.45
N LEU A 76 -8.24 0.69 -14.44
CA LEU A 76 -8.27 0.17 -13.07
C LEU A 76 -9.39 0.83 -12.27
N PHE A 77 -10.14 0.01 -11.53
CA PHE A 77 -11.06 0.47 -10.51
C PHE A 77 -10.38 0.33 -9.15
N GLU A 78 -10.50 1.35 -8.30
CA GLU A 78 -10.03 1.37 -6.89
C GLU A 78 -8.49 1.35 -6.67
N VAL A 79 -7.70 1.23 -7.74
CA VAL A 79 -6.22 1.21 -7.71
C VAL A 79 -5.65 2.34 -8.55
N THR A 80 -4.59 2.97 -8.04
CA THR A 80 -3.90 4.08 -8.70
C THR A 80 -2.38 3.90 -8.54
N TYR A 81 -1.61 4.31 -9.55
CA TYR A 81 -0.18 4.52 -9.42
C TYR A 81 0.08 5.99 -9.08
N SER A 82 0.88 6.24 -8.05
CA SER A 82 1.27 7.58 -7.62
C SER A 82 2.77 7.67 -7.41
N VAL A 83 3.34 8.84 -7.69
CA VAL A 83 4.71 9.21 -7.33
C VAL A 83 4.73 9.76 -5.91
#